data_AF-A0A6A0H6B4-F1
#
_entry.id   AF-A0A6A0H6B4-F1
#
_cell.length_a   1.000
_cell.length_b   1.000
_cell.length_c   1.000
_cell.angle_alpha   90.00
_cell.angle_beta   90.00
_cell.angle_gamma   90.00
#
_symmetry.space_group_name_H-M   'P 1'
#
loop_
_entity.id
_entity.type
_entity.pdbx_description
1 polymer ?
#
loop_
_entity_poly.entity_id
_entity_poly.type
_entity_poly.pdbx_seq_one_letter_code
_entity_poly.pdbx_strand_id
1 'polypeptide(L)'
;MRDRRFIRITEQEYSTLPTDVFVQCLVSLIVTMYGVVHIVGDFREIRANIQLENKTWETAGNRPSFYIFSHRGRNLSPNYSACDGAYGN
;
A
#
# COMPACT_ATOMS: atom_id res chain seq x y z
N MET A 1 -24.68 -10.94 38.07
CA MET A 1 -25.65 -11.08 39.20
C MET A 1 -26.57 -9.86 39.22
N ARG A 2 -27.40 -9.62 38.19
CA ARG A 2 -28.58 -8.74 38.32
C ARG A 2 -29.66 -8.88 37.24
N ASP A 3 -29.64 -9.90 36.39
CA ASP A 3 -30.54 -9.92 35.21
C ASP A 3 -31.75 -10.84 35.36
N ARG A 4 -31.64 -11.93 36.15
CA ARG A 4 -32.68 -12.97 36.23
C ARG A 4 -33.99 -12.53 36.92
N ARG A 5 -33.98 -11.44 37.70
CA ARG A 5 -35.18 -10.91 38.39
C ARG A 5 -35.88 -9.77 37.66
N PHE A 6 -35.20 -9.09 36.74
CA PHE A 6 -35.80 -7.97 36.01
C PHE A 6 -36.88 -8.44 35.04
N ILE A 7 -36.63 -9.56 34.36
CA ILE A 7 -37.49 -10.09 33.28
C ILE A 7 -38.84 -10.62 33.80
N ARG A 8 -38.89 -11.09 35.06
CA ARG A 8 -40.15 -11.57 35.67
C ARG A 8 -41.06 -10.47 36.21
N ILE A 9 -40.53 -9.27 36.47
CA ILE A 9 -41.29 -8.13 37.02
C ILE A 9 -41.91 -7.29 35.91
N THR A 10 -41.32 -7.31 34.72
CA THR A 10 -41.81 -6.57 33.56
C THR A 10 -42.64 -7.49 32.67
N GLU A 11 -43.88 -7.81 33.08
CA GLU A 11 -44.96 -8.25 32.17
C GLU A 11 -45.37 -7.10 31.21
N GLN A 12 -44.41 -6.32 30.74
CA GLN A 12 -44.69 -5.21 29.84
C GLN A 12 -44.50 -5.75 28.43
N GLU A 13 -45.59 -5.72 27.68
CA GLU A 13 -45.61 -5.87 26.24
C GLU A 13 -44.77 -4.74 25.61
N TYR A 14 -43.45 -4.87 25.62
CA TYR A 14 -42.53 -3.94 24.95
C TYR A 14 -42.62 -4.21 23.44
N SER A 15 -43.71 -3.76 22.82
CA SER A 15 -44.00 -4.05 21.41
C SER A 15 -43.03 -3.38 20.43
N THR A 16 -42.09 -2.55 20.89
CA THR A 16 -41.04 -2.00 20.04
C THR A 16 -39.73 -1.87 20.83
N LEU A 17 -38.68 -2.53 20.33
CA LEU A 17 -37.31 -2.38 20.81
C LEU A 17 -36.95 -0.87 20.75
N PRO A 18 -36.36 -0.28 21.81
CA PRO A 18 -36.12 1.17 21.85
C PRO A 18 -35.38 1.61 20.59
N THR A 19 -35.97 2.56 19.87
CA THR A 19 -35.49 3.13 18.61
C THR A 19 -34.03 3.59 18.68
N ASP A 20 -33.55 3.90 19.88
CA ASP A 20 -32.15 4.15 20.22
C ASP A 20 -31.18 3.07 19.71
N VAL A 21 -31.51 1.78 19.88
CA VAL A 21 -30.68 0.65 19.39
C VAL A 21 -30.63 0.62 17.86
N PHE A 22 -31.73 0.96 17.20
CA PHE A 22 -31.80 1.00 15.74
C PHE A 22 -30.97 2.16 15.17
N VAL A 23 -31.07 3.34 15.78
CA VAL A 23 -30.27 4.52 15.42
C VAL A 23 -28.78 4.26 15.68
N GLN A 24 -28.43 3.66 16.82
CA GLN A 24 -27.05 3.29 17.14
C GLN A 24 -26.45 2.30 16.12
N CYS A 25 -27.23 1.30 15.69
CA CYS A 25 -26.80 0.36 14.65
C CYS A 25 -26.61 1.05 13.29
N LEU A 26 -27.48 1.97 12.91
CA LEU A 26 -27.34 2.75 11.67
C LEU A 26 -26.08 3.63 11.70
N VAL A 27 -25.85 4.34 12.79
CA VAL A 27 -24.67 5.20 12.95
C VAL A 27 -23.39 4.37 12.94
N SER A 28 -23.35 3.24 13.67
CA SER A 28 -22.17 2.38 13.71
C SER A 28 -21.87 1.75 12.35
N LEU A 29 -22.89 1.38 11.58
CA LEU A 29 -22.75 0.87 10.22
C LEU A 29 -22.12 1.91 9.29
N ILE A 30 -22.63 3.15 9.30
CA ILE A 30 -22.11 4.25 8.48
C ILE A 30 -20.64 4.56 8.83
N VAL A 31 -20.33 4.67 10.13
CA VAL A 31 -18.97 4.93 10.61
C VAL A 31 -18.00 3.82 10.20
N THR A 32 -18.43 2.56 10.30
CA THR A 32 -17.59 1.42 9.91
C THR A 32 -17.31 1.41 8.41
N MET A 33 -18.32 1.62 7.58
CA MET A 33 -18.16 1.75 6.12
C MET A 33 -17.18 2.88 5.77
N TYR A 34 -17.38 4.07 6.37
CA TYR A 34 -16.52 5.22 6.13
C TYR A 34 -15.08 4.96 6.56
N GLY A 35 -14.89 4.33 7.72
CA GLY A 35 -13.59 3.95 8.25
C GLY A 35 -12.85 2.96 7.34
N VAL A 36 -13.54 1.91 6.87
CA VAL A 36 -12.93 0.91 5.99
C VAL A 36 -12.52 1.52 4.65
N VAL A 37 -13.37 2.36 4.04
CA VAL A 37 -13.05 3.05 2.78
C VAL A 37 -11.82 3.95 2.94
N HIS A 38 -11.71 4.69 4.05
CA HIS A 38 -10.53 5.49 4.34
C HIS A 38 -9.27 4.67 4.63
N ILE A 39 -9.41 3.49 5.27
CA ILE A 39 -8.29 2.60 5.60
C ILE A 39 -7.74 1.89 4.36
N VAL A 40 -8.62 1.51 3.42
CA VAL A 40 -8.22 0.83 2.17
C VAL A 40 -7.28 1.70 1.31
N GLY A 41 -7.22 3.01 1.60
CA GLY A 41 -6.27 3.94 0.98
C GLY A 41 -6.71 4.35 -0.42
N ASP A 42 -6.00 5.34 -0.98
CA ASP A 42 -6.32 5.87 -2.30
C ASP A 42 -6.29 4.75 -3.34
N PHE A 43 -7.41 4.59 -4.05
CA PHE A 43 -7.44 3.85 -5.29
C PHE A 43 -6.42 4.50 -6.22
N ARG A 44 -5.28 3.85 -6.41
CA ARG A 44 -4.32 4.27 -7.42
C ARG A 44 -5.02 4.11 -8.77
N GLU A 45 -5.43 5.21 -9.37
CA GLU A 45 -5.81 5.23 -10.78
C GLU A 45 -4.72 4.55 -11.60
N ILE A 46 -5.04 4.08 -12.82
CA ILE A 46 -4.13 3.37 -13.75
C ILE A 46 -3.03 4.33 -14.29
N ARG A 47 -2.45 5.16 -13.43
CA ARG A 47 -1.15 5.82 -13.57
C ARG A 47 0.00 4.82 -13.57
N ALA A 48 -0.25 3.51 -13.48
CA ALA A 48 0.69 2.50 -13.92
C ALA A 48 1.13 2.77 -15.36
N ASN A 49 0.22 3.27 -16.22
CA ASN A 49 0.56 3.63 -17.60
C ASN A 49 1.47 4.87 -17.66
N ILE A 50 1.23 5.91 -16.86
CA ILE A 50 2.10 7.12 -16.83
C ILE A 50 3.45 6.86 -16.13
N GLN A 51 3.49 5.99 -15.12
CA GLN A 51 4.76 5.51 -14.54
C GLN A 51 5.53 4.60 -15.50
N LEU A 52 4.84 3.86 -16.38
CA LEU A 52 5.47 3.13 -17.49
C LEU A 52 5.90 4.06 -18.63
N GLU A 53 5.13 5.10 -18.95
CA GLU A 53 5.43 6.08 -19.99
C GLU A 53 6.64 6.93 -19.63
N ASN A 54 6.77 7.33 -18.35
CA ASN A 54 7.97 8.00 -17.83
C ASN A 54 9.19 7.07 -17.70
N LYS A 55 9.04 5.77 -17.95
CA LYS A 55 10.15 4.81 -17.93
C LYS A 55 10.68 4.65 -19.36
N THR A 56 11.66 5.47 -19.71
CA THR A 56 12.37 5.36 -21.00
C THR A 56 13.01 3.99 -21.18
N TRP A 57 13.04 3.47 -22.42
CA TRP A 57 13.63 2.18 -22.79
C TRP A 57 15.05 1.97 -22.23
N GLU A 58 15.84 3.04 -22.13
CA GLU A 58 17.18 3.04 -21.52
C GLU A 58 17.18 2.48 -20.08
N THR A 59 16.15 2.76 -19.28
CA THR A 59 16.02 2.25 -17.91
C THR A 59 15.47 0.82 -17.86
N ALA A 60 14.72 0.40 -18.89
CA ALA A 60 14.16 -0.95 -18.98
C ALA A 60 15.16 -1.98 -19.57
N GLY A 61 16.01 -1.55 -20.51
CA GLY A 61 17.08 -2.34 -21.10
C GLY A 61 18.29 -2.48 -20.19
N ASN A 62 18.42 -1.59 -19.19
CA ASN A 62 19.47 -1.64 -18.20
C ASN A 62 19.24 -2.77 -17.18
N ARG A 63 19.75 -3.96 -17.47
CA ARG A 63 19.69 -5.12 -16.55
C ARG A 63 20.95 -5.17 -15.69
N PRO A 64 20.88 -4.77 -14.40
CA PRO A 64 22.07 -4.73 -13.55
C PRO A 64 22.74 -6.09 -13.35
N SER A 65 21.98 -7.18 -13.46
CA SER A 65 22.48 -8.55 -13.39
C SER A 65 23.37 -8.95 -14.58
N PHE A 66 23.39 -8.18 -15.68
CA PHE A 66 24.14 -8.49 -16.90
C PHE A 66 25.10 -7.38 -17.32
N TYR A 67 25.57 -6.56 -16.37
CA TYR A 67 26.57 -5.55 -16.70
C TYR A 67 27.90 -6.16 -17.11
N ILE A 68 28.38 -5.80 -18.30
CA ILE A 68 29.71 -6.12 -18.78
C ILE A 68 30.58 -4.86 -18.63
N PHE A 69 31.57 -4.92 -17.74
CA PHE A 69 32.48 -3.79 -17.48
C PHE A 69 33.60 -3.66 -18.53
N SER A 70 33.69 -4.61 -19.46
CA SER A 70 34.60 -4.60 -20.62
C SER A 70 34.01 -3.81 -21.80
N HIS A 71 33.85 -2.50 -21.64
CA HIS A 71 33.33 -1.61 -22.70
C HIS A 71 34.30 -0.44 -22.98
N ARG A 72 34.04 0.35 -24.02
CA ARG A 72 34.92 1.46 -24.45
C ARG A 72 35.21 2.51 -23.37
N GLY A 73 34.32 2.66 -22.38
CA GLY A 73 34.50 3.55 -21.23
C GLY A 73 35.57 3.09 -20.24
N ARG A 74 35.99 1.82 -20.29
CA ARG A 74 37.07 1.26 -19.47
C ARG A 74 38.37 2.06 -19.67
N ASN A 75 38.74 2.39 -20.92
CA ASN A 75 39.97 3.12 -21.24
C ASN A 75 39.88 4.63 -21.01
N LEU A 76 38.69 5.15 -20.73
CA LEU A 76 38.44 6.57 -20.43
C LEU A 76 38.43 6.85 -18.93
N SER A 77 38.48 5.80 -18.09
CA SER A 77 38.58 5.92 -16.64
C SER A 77 40.02 6.17 -16.22
N PRO A 78 40.33 7.28 -15.50
CA PRO A 78 41.69 7.61 -15.05
C PRO A 78 42.34 6.49 -14.23
N ASN A 79 41.53 5.75 -13.46
CA ASN A 79 41.98 4.66 -12.60
C ASN A 79 42.38 3.40 -13.38
N TYR A 80 41.84 3.22 -14.59
CA TYR A 80 42.12 2.04 -15.41
C TYR A 80 43.36 2.26 -16.30
N SER A 81 43.55 3.46 -16.85
CA SER A 81 44.77 3.81 -17.61
C SER A 81 46.03 3.79 -16.73
N ALA A 82 45.91 4.12 -15.44
CA ALA A 82 47.02 4.12 -14.50
C ALA A 82 47.51 2.70 -14.14
N CYS A 83 46.62 1.71 -14.08
CA CYS A 83 47.01 0.33 -13.73
C CYS A 83 47.55 -0.46 -14.94
N ASP A 84 46.99 -0.31 -16.14
CA ASP A 84 47.50 -1.00 -17.34
C ASP A 84 48.94 -0.56 -17.70
N GLY A 85 49.31 0.70 -17.42
CA GLY A 85 50.69 1.18 -17.60
C GLY A 85 51.68 0.71 -16.53
N ALA A 86 51.19 0.28 -15.36
CA ALA A 86 52.03 -0.16 -14.24
C ALA A 86 52.38 -1.66 -14.30
N TYR A 87 51.56 -2.48 -14.96
CA TYR A 87 51.79 -3.92 -15.17
C TYR A 87 52.31 -4.26 -16.58
N GLY A 88 52.58 -3.25 -17.41
CA GLY A 88 53.01 -3.37 -18.80
C GLY A 88 54.53 -3.19 -19.05
N ASN A 89 55.38 -3.66 -18.13
CA ASN A 89 56.82 -3.87 -18.34
C ASN A 89 57.23 -5.24 -17.79
#